data_AF-C4JRW7-F1
#
_entry.id   AF-C4JRW7-F1
#
_cell.length_a   1.000
_cell.length_b   1.000
_cell.length_c   1.000
_cell.angle_alpha   90.00
_cell.angle_beta   90.00
_cell.angle_gamma   90.00
#
_symmetry.space_group_name_H-M   'P 1'
#
loop_
_entity.id
_entity.type
_entity.pdbx_description
1 polymer ?
#
loop_
_entity_poly.entity_id
_entity_poly.type
_entity_poly.pdbx_seq_one_letter_code
_entity_poly.pdbx_strand_id
1 'polypeptide(L)'
;MRKESYSLADLIEVTKPSPQRDDSLINCQYFAKCGGCQFQMLPYEDQLKHKKRIIEKAYSNFSGLNPEQVPAIKETMGSPLQYGYRTKLTPHFSLPFSRKKGPQKLTEVPNIGFMMKGRRTVMDIEDCPLGTDIVRTGLKNERKRVVDNLNQFKAGATLLVRENTKRIPKNKEEEDTSGNDTTRDVIRTEYPDYIEEKSYITDQKGISSEYIDDYLFRNVAGTFFQNNNSILSPFTQYSQTKIPP
;
A
#
# COMPACT_ATOMS: atom_id res chain seq x y z
N MET A 1 5.46 36.18 0.40
CA MET A 1 5.82 34.76 0.70
C MET A 1 6.91 34.78 1.75
N ARG A 2 6.74 34.12 2.90
CA ARG A 2 7.84 33.99 3.88
C ARG A 2 8.97 33.21 3.21
N LYS A 3 10.20 33.73 3.29
CA LYS A 3 11.40 33.05 2.82
C LYS A 3 11.59 31.84 3.73
N GLU A 4 11.54 30.65 3.16
CA GLU A 4 11.76 29.42 3.93
C GLU A 4 13.23 29.36 4.36
N SER A 5 13.49 28.96 5.60
CA SER A 5 14.83 28.91 6.19
C SER A 5 15.60 27.64 5.84
N TYR A 6 15.20 26.94 4.78
CA TYR A 6 15.76 25.67 4.37
C TYR A 6 15.92 25.63 2.85
N SER A 7 16.86 24.79 2.40
CA SER A 7 17.07 24.48 0.98
C SER A 7 16.62 23.06 0.68
N LEU A 8 16.11 22.85 -0.52
CA LEU A 8 15.78 21.52 -1.05
C LEU A 8 16.85 21.08 -2.06
N ALA A 9 17.14 19.79 -2.09
CA ALA A 9 18.08 19.18 -3.03
C ALA A 9 17.55 17.83 -3.51
N ASP A 10 17.88 17.49 -4.76
CA ASP A 10 17.64 16.17 -5.32
C ASP A 10 18.86 15.27 -5.05
N LEU A 11 18.62 14.02 -4.67
CA LEU A 11 19.68 13.01 -4.55
C LEU A 11 20.08 12.57 -5.96
N ILE A 12 21.30 12.94 -6.38
CA ILE A 12 21.86 12.55 -7.69
C ILE A 12 22.56 11.19 -7.58
N GLU A 13 23.53 11.08 -6.68
CA GLU A 13 24.32 9.86 -6.46
C GLU A 13 24.79 9.75 -5.00
N VAL A 14 25.20 8.54 -4.62
CA VAL A 14 25.74 8.24 -3.29
C VAL A 14 27.22 7.90 -3.44
N THR A 15 28.10 8.84 -3.13
CA THR A 15 29.55 8.65 -3.24
C THR A 15 30.14 7.88 -2.07
N LYS A 16 29.55 8.02 -0.87
CA LYS A 16 29.93 7.28 0.33
C LYS A 16 28.67 6.92 1.15
N PRO A 17 28.29 5.64 1.22
CA PRO A 17 27.14 5.23 2.02
C PRO A 17 27.43 5.36 3.52
N SER A 18 26.39 5.62 4.31
CA SER A 18 26.42 5.46 5.76
C SER A 18 26.63 3.98 6.12
N PRO A 19 27.29 3.63 7.25
CA PRO A 19 27.39 2.25 7.71
C PRO A 19 26.03 1.54 7.90
N GLN A 20 24.96 2.31 8.13
CA GLN A 20 23.60 1.78 8.29
C GLN A 20 22.83 1.66 6.98
N ARG A 21 23.41 2.12 5.86
CA ARG A 21 22.80 2.00 4.53
C ARG A 21 23.23 0.69 3.90
N ASP A 22 22.26 -0.15 3.59
CA ASP A 22 22.43 -1.41 2.89
C ASP A 22 21.46 -1.46 1.70
N ASP A 23 22.01 -1.27 0.50
CA ASP A 23 21.22 -1.25 -0.74
C ASP A 23 20.76 -2.66 -1.15
N SER A 24 21.31 -3.72 -0.58
CA SER A 24 20.85 -5.11 -0.83
C SER A 24 19.45 -5.37 -0.27
N LEU A 25 18.99 -4.55 0.67
CA LEU A 25 17.65 -4.61 1.27
C LEU A 25 16.55 -3.98 0.37
N ILE A 26 16.95 -3.26 -0.68
CA ILE A 26 16.04 -2.53 -1.56
C ILE A 26 15.43 -3.49 -2.57
N ASN A 27 14.18 -3.89 -2.34
CA ASN A 27 13.44 -4.78 -3.25
C ASN A 27 12.64 -4.03 -4.33
N CYS A 28 12.71 -2.70 -4.37
CA CYS A 28 11.99 -1.86 -5.33
C CYS A 28 12.96 -1.05 -6.20
N GLN A 29 12.94 -1.29 -7.52
CA GLN A 29 13.76 -0.55 -8.47
C GLN A 29 13.45 0.96 -8.54
N TYR A 30 12.30 1.38 -8.02
CA TYR A 30 11.87 2.78 -7.95
C TYR A 30 12.17 3.45 -6.61
N PHE A 31 12.88 2.77 -5.70
CA PHE A 31 13.22 3.34 -4.39
C PHE A 31 13.92 4.69 -4.51
N ALA A 32 13.64 5.59 -3.56
CA ALA A 32 14.06 7.00 -3.54
C ALA A 32 13.48 7.91 -4.65
N LYS A 33 12.98 7.36 -5.77
CA LYS A 33 12.31 8.11 -6.84
C LYS A 33 10.79 8.15 -6.70
N CYS A 34 10.18 7.00 -6.39
CA CYS A 34 8.76 6.89 -6.05
C CYS A 34 8.51 7.48 -4.66
N GLY A 35 7.41 8.22 -4.49
CA GLY A 35 7.04 8.84 -3.21
C GLY A 35 6.56 7.87 -2.12
N GLY A 36 6.51 6.56 -2.39
CA GLY A 36 5.91 5.58 -1.49
C GLY A 36 6.80 5.08 -0.36
N CYS A 37 8.07 4.76 -0.63
CA CYS A 37 8.97 4.11 0.34
C CYS A 37 10.15 5.03 0.70
N GLN A 38 10.50 5.11 1.99
CA GLN A 38 11.54 6.01 2.49
C GLN A 38 12.77 5.31 3.07
N PHE A 39 12.62 4.07 3.57
CA PHE A 39 13.63 3.43 4.42
C PHE A 39 14.07 2.03 3.95
N GLN A 40 13.80 1.63 2.69
CA GLN A 40 14.14 0.26 2.25
C GLN A 40 15.64 -0.07 2.37
N MET A 41 16.50 0.95 2.31
CA MET A 41 17.95 0.81 2.48
C MET A 41 18.42 0.70 3.95
N LEU A 42 17.51 0.76 4.93
CA LEU A 42 17.84 0.67 6.35
C LEU A 42 17.44 -0.71 6.88
N PRO A 43 18.30 -1.38 7.67
CA PRO A 43 17.92 -2.56 8.42
C PRO A 43 16.63 -2.31 9.21
N TYR A 44 15.75 -3.32 9.27
CA TYR A 44 14.41 -3.14 9.82
C TYR A 44 14.41 -2.60 11.25
N GLU A 45 15.29 -3.11 12.09
CA GLU A 45 15.48 -2.65 13.48
C GLU A 45 15.83 -1.16 13.57
N ASP A 46 16.64 -0.66 12.64
CA ASP A 46 16.99 0.76 12.59
C ASP A 46 15.80 1.61 12.12
N GLN A 47 14.91 1.07 11.29
CA GLN A 47 13.63 1.73 10.97
C GLN A 47 12.74 1.86 12.21
N LEU A 48 12.66 0.81 13.04
CA LEU A 48 11.87 0.81 14.28
C LEU A 48 12.42 1.79 15.32
N LYS A 49 13.75 1.80 15.51
CA LYS A 49 14.44 2.77 16.37
C LYS A 49 14.24 4.21 15.88
N HIS A 50 14.33 4.43 14.57
CA HIS A 50 14.10 5.75 13.98
C HIS A 50 12.68 6.25 14.25
N LYS A 51 11.66 5.38 14.07
CA LYS A 51 10.26 5.70 14.37
C LYS A 51 10.04 6.01 15.84
N LYS A 52 10.61 5.24 16.76
CA LYS A 52 10.56 5.51 18.20
C LYS A 52 11.15 6.89 18.51
N ARG A 53 12.35 7.19 17.98
CA ARG A 53 13.03 8.47 18.17
C ARG A 53 12.24 9.67 17.66
N ILE A 54 11.45 9.50 16.58
CA ILE A 54 10.54 10.55 16.10
C ILE A 54 9.50 10.88 17.17
N ILE A 55 8.89 9.87 17.78
CA ILE A 55 7.88 10.07 18.83
C ILE A 55 8.49 10.69 20.09
N GLU A 56 9.65 10.21 20.52
CA GLU A 56 10.39 10.80 21.66
C GLU A 56 10.67 12.30 21.43
N LYS A 57 11.19 12.65 20.25
CA LYS A 57 11.43 14.05 19.88
C LYS A 57 10.14 14.85 19.74
N ALA A 58 9.05 14.23 19.29
CA ALA A 58 7.78 14.93 19.17
C ALA A 58 7.26 15.34 20.56
N TYR A 59 7.32 14.42 21.54
CA TYR A 59 6.96 14.74 22.91
C TYR A 59 7.90 15.78 23.53
N SER A 60 9.22 15.62 23.38
CA SER A 60 10.19 16.52 24.00
C SER A 60 10.10 17.96 23.48
N ASN A 61 9.77 18.14 22.20
CA ASN A 61 9.83 19.46 21.56
C ASN A 61 8.46 20.13 21.39
N PHE A 62 7.36 19.36 21.35
CA PHE A 62 6.05 19.89 20.95
C PHE A 62 4.89 19.57 21.90
N SER A 63 5.05 18.66 22.87
CA SER A 63 3.92 18.29 23.74
C SER A 63 3.51 19.38 24.72
N GLY A 64 4.46 20.24 25.13
CA GLY A 64 4.25 21.20 26.23
C GLY A 64 4.05 20.53 27.61
N LEU A 65 4.19 19.21 27.70
CA LEU A 65 4.09 18.46 28.94
C LEU A 65 5.40 18.57 29.73
N ASN A 66 5.31 18.52 31.06
CA ASN A 66 6.51 18.38 31.89
C ASN A 66 7.20 17.05 31.52
N PRO A 67 8.49 17.04 31.14
CA PRO A 67 9.22 15.82 30.78
C PRO A 67 9.14 14.72 31.83
N GLU A 68 9.07 15.06 33.12
CA GLU A 68 8.97 14.09 34.22
C GLU A 68 7.62 13.35 34.25
N GLN A 69 6.58 13.91 33.62
CA GLN A 69 5.24 13.32 33.54
C GLN A 69 5.04 12.49 32.27
N VAL A 70 5.96 12.58 31.30
CA VAL A 70 5.87 11.82 30.06
C VAL A 70 6.49 10.43 30.29
N PRO A 71 5.71 9.34 30.23
CA PRO A 71 6.26 8.01 30.40
C PRO A 71 7.23 7.68 29.26
N ALA A 72 8.21 6.82 29.54
CA ALA A 72 9.15 6.35 28.54
C ALA A 72 8.42 5.73 27.33
N ILE A 73 8.77 6.19 26.13
CA ILE A 73 8.22 5.64 24.89
C ILE A 73 8.76 4.22 24.71
N LYS A 74 7.83 3.27 24.58
CA LYS A 74 8.14 1.85 24.36
C LYS A 74 8.72 1.61 22.97
N GLU A 75 9.28 0.43 22.77
CA GLU A 75 9.75 0.00 21.45
C GLU A 75 8.63 -0.01 20.41
N THR A 76 8.97 0.37 19.18
CA THR A 76 8.03 0.35 18.06
C THR A 76 7.69 -1.10 17.73
N MET A 77 6.41 -1.48 17.79
CA MET A 77 5.98 -2.81 17.36
C MET A 77 6.23 -2.99 15.85
N GLY A 78 6.96 -4.06 15.52
CA GLY A 78 7.21 -4.45 14.14
C GLY A 78 5.94 -4.96 13.45
N SER A 79 5.89 -4.78 12.13
CA SER A 79 4.95 -5.46 11.26
C SER A 79 5.40 -6.91 11.07
N PRO A 80 4.48 -7.90 11.14
CA PRO A 80 4.83 -9.30 10.83
C PRO A 80 5.39 -9.47 9.42
N LEU A 81 4.99 -8.61 8.48
CA LEU A 81 5.44 -8.59 7.10
C LEU A 81 6.15 -7.27 6.77
N GLN A 82 7.33 -7.33 6.16
CA GLN A 82 8.08 -6.16 5.69
C GLN A 82 7.78 -5.80 4.21
N TYR A 83 7.35 -6.80 3.44
CA TYR A 83 6.94 -6.70 2.04
C TYR A 83 5.63 -7.48 1.86
N GLY A 84 4.95 -7.29 0.74
CA GLY A 84 3.72 -8.02 0.44
C GLY A 84 2.56 -7.78 1.41
N TYR A 85 2.61 -6.74 2.25
CA TYR A 85 1.60 -6.50 3.28
C TYR A 85 0.44 -5.62 2.80
N ARG A 86 0.60 -4.92 1.67
CA ARG A 86 -0.30 -3.85 1.24
C ARG A 86 -1.49 -4.40 0.48
N THR A 87 -2.64 -4.43 1.14
CA THR A 87 -3.90 -4.96 0.60
C THR A 87 -4.64 -3.98 -0.32
N LYS A 88 -4.16 -2.72 -0.42
CA LYS A 88 -4.72 -1.72 -1.35
C LYS A 88 -3.65 -0.86 -2.02
N LEU A 89 -3.69 -0.81 -3.34
CA LEU A 89 -2.94 0.14 -4.17
C LEU A 89 -3.90 1.05 -4.94
N THR A 90 -3.50 2.30 -5.12
CA THR A 90 -4.25 3.29 -5.89
C THR A 90 -3.32 3.97 -6.89
N PRO A 91 -2.90 3.29 -7.97
CA PRO A 91 -2.08 3.93 -9.00
C PRO A 91 -2.94 4.96 -9.76
N HIS A 92 -2.27 5.93 -10.36
CA HIS A 92 -2.88 7.05 -11.07
C HIS A 92 -2.28 7.18 -12.45
N PHE A 93 -3.01 7.83 -13.36
CA PHE A 93 -2.46 8.33 -14.61
C PHE A 93 -3.07 9.69 -14.93
N SER A 94 -2.36 10.48 -15.73
CA SER A 94 -2.83 11.79 -16.18
C SER A 94 -2.98 11.80 -17.69
N LEU A 95 -3.98 12.52 -18.19
CA LEU A 95 -4.15 12.77 -19.63
C LEU A 95 -3.94 14.26 -19.92
N PRO A 96 -3.44 14.61 -21.12
CA PRO A 96 -3.26 15.99 -21.54
C PRO A 96 -4.56 16.78 -21.45
N PHE A 97 -4.46 18.08 -21.12
CA PHE A 97 -5.63 18.97 -21.06
C PHE A 97 -6.38 19.07 -22.39
N SER A 98 -5.70 18.86 -23.52
CA SER A 98 -6.33 18.87 -24.85
C SER A 98 -7.43 17.82 -25.00
N ARG A 99 -7.35 16.68 -24.31
CA ARG A 99 -8.40 15.65 -24.29
C ARG A 99 -9.72 16.11 -23.66
N LYS A 100 -9.70 17.12 -22.79
CA LYS A 100 -10.93 17.72 -22.26
C LYS A 100 -11.72 18.47 -23.34
N LYS A 101 -11.09 18.83 -24.47
CA LYS A 101 -11.71 19.56 -25.59
C LYS A 101 -12.24 18.65 -26.69
N GLY A 102 -12.05 17.33 -26.60
CA GLY A 102 -12.56 16.36 -27.57
C GLY A 102 -11.70 15.10 -27.68
N PRO A 103 -12.20 14.05 -28.37
CA PRO A 103 -11.46 12.81 -28.57
C PRO A 103 -10.26 13.05 -29.48
N GLN A 104 -9.07 13.12 -28.90
CA GLN A 104 -7.81 13.19 -29.62
C GLN A 104 -7.08 11.85 -29.47
N LYS A 105 -6.59 11.32 -30.59
CA LYS A 105 -5.79 10.08 -30.60
C LYS A 105 -4.52 10.35 -29.79
N LEU A 106 -4.31 9.58 -28.73
CA LEU A 106 -3.06 9.66 -27.97
C LEU A 106 -1.96 9.06 -28.85
N THR A 107 -0.83 9.75 -28.92
CA THR A 107 0.37 9.26 -29.61
C THR A 107 1.15 8.28 -28.75
N GLU A 108 1.00 8.37 -27.42
CA GLU A 108 1.76 7.60 -26.43
C GLU A 108 0.87 7.15 -25.27
N VAL A 109 1.25 6.05 -24.63
CA VAL A 109 0.64 5.58 -23.38
C VAL A 109 1.10 6.50 -22.24
N PRO A 110 0.18 7.07 -21.43
CA PRO A 110 0.59 7.89 -20.30
C PRO A 110 1.28 7.03 -19.24
N ASN A 111 2.14 7.65 -18.43
CA ASN A 111 2.64 7.00 -17.22
C ASN A 111 1.49 6.58 -16.31
N ILE A 112 1.51 5.33 -15.85
CA ILE A 112 0.55 4.76 -14.90
C ILE A 112 1.33 4.32 -13.65
N GLY A 113 0.98 4.82 -12.48
CA GLY A 113 1.71 4.43 -11.28
C GLY A 113 1.53 5.42 -10.15
N PHE A 114 2.63 5.79 -9.51
CA PHE A 114 2.60 6.62 -8.30
C PHE A 114 3.31 7.94 -8.53
N MET A 115 3.06 8.90 -7.64
CA MET A 115 3.72 10.21 -7.73
C MET A 115 5.21 10.09 -7.45
N MET A 116 6.00 10.83 -8.23
CA MET A 116 7.41 11.05 -7.94
C MET A 116 7.58 11.76 -6.60
N LYS A 117 8.65 11.42 -5.88
CA LYS A 117 8.99 12.07 -4.61
C LYS A 117 9.18 13.58 -4.84
N GLY A 118 8.45 14.40 -4.08
CA GLY A 118 8.54 15.85 -4.14
C GLY A 118 7.95 16.51 -5.41
N ARG A 119 7.31 15.76 -6.32
CA ARG A 119 6.78 16.29 -7.58
C ARG A 119 5.36 15.80 -7.85
N ARG A 120 4.52 16.64 -8.47
CA ARG A 120 3.15 16.30 -8.88
C ARG A 120 3.11 15.60 -10.24
N THR A 121 4.05 14.71 -10.48
CA THR A 121 4.20 13.98 -11.75
C THR A 121 4.12 12.49 -11.48
N VAL A 122 3.32 11.80 -12.30
CA VAL A 122 3.15 10.35 -12.22
C VAL A 122 4.38 9.67 -12.83
N MET A 123 4.97 8.75 -12.08
CA MET A 123 5.99 7.81 -12.53
C MET A 123 5.31 6.55 -13.03
N ASP A 124 5.77 6.03 -14.18
CA ASP A 124 5.31 4.73 -14.65
C ASP A 124 5.90 3.62 -13.79
N ILE A 125 5.03 2.81 -13.18
CA ILE A 125 5.39 1.74 -12.24
C ILE A 125 4.52 0.52 -12.55
N GLU A 126 5.14 -0.56 -13.00
CA GLU A 126 4.49 -1.83 -13.33
C GLU A 126 4.23 -2.73 -12.13
N ASP A 127 5.01 -2.58 -11.07
CA ASP A 127 4.92 -3.43 -9.90
C ASP A 127 5.29 -2.70 -8.60
N CYS A 128 4.71 -3.14 -7.49
CA CYS A 128 5.02 -2.63 -6.17
C CYS A 128 5.20 -3.81 -5.21
N PRO A 129 6.43 -4.11 -4.73
CA PRO A 129 6.70 -5.26 -3.87
C PRO A 129 6.08 -5.14 -2.47
N LEU A 130 5.49 -3.99 -2.13
CA LEU A 130 4.68 -3.86 -0.92
C LEU A 130 3.30 -4.46 -1.09
N GLY A 131 2.75 -4.53 -2.30
CA GLY A 131 1.43 -5.13 -2.56
C GLY A 131 1.45 -6.62 -2.33
N THR A 132 0.36 -7.18 -1.80
CA THR A 132 0.17 -8.65 -1.78
C THR A 132 0.21 -9.19 -3.20
N ASP A 133 0.52 -10.48 -3.39
CA ASP A 133 0.68 -11.03 -4.74
C ASP A 133 -0.56 -10.83 -5.62
N ILE A 134 -1.76 -10.97 -5.04
CA ILE A 134 -3.00 -10.73 -5.78
C ILE A 134 -3.20 -9.26 -6.15
N VAL A 135 -2.77 -8.33 -5.30
CA VAL A 135 -2.82 -6.88 -5.58
C VAL A 135 -1.77 -6.50 -6.62
N ARG A 136 -0.60 -7.15 -6.64
CA ARG A 136 0.43 -6.99 -7.69
C ARG A 136 -0.08 -7.48 -9.04
N THR A 137 -0.77 -8.62 -9.07
CA THR A 137 -1.47 -9.11 -10.28
C THR A 137 -2.53 -8.10 -10.73
N GLY A 138 -3.37 -7.62 -9.81
CA GLY A 138 -4.38 -6.61 -10.12
C GLY A 138 -3.79 -5.30 -10.65
N LEU A 139 -2.63 -4.85 -10.15
CA LEU A 139 -1.92 -3.69 -10.68
C LEU A 139 -1.53 -3.88 -12.14
N LYS A 140 -0.94 -5.04 -12.49
CA LYS A 140 -0.55 -5.36 -13.87
C LYS A 140 -1.76 -5.38 -14.80
N ASN A 141 -2.85 -5.99 -14.36
CA ASN A 141 -4.08 -6.10 -15.15
C ASN A 141 -4.79 -4.76 -15.30
N GLU A 142 -4.84 -3.94 -14.26
CA GLU A 142 -5.39 -2.58 -14.34
C GLU A 142 -4.58 -1.67 -15.27
N ARG A 143 -3.24 -1.79 -15.28
CA ARG A 143 -2.40 -1.09 -16.26
C ARG A 143 -2.78 -1.50 -17.68
N LYS A 144 -2.86 -2.81 -17.95
CA LYS A 144 -3.28 -3.34 -19.26
C LYS A 144 -4.67 -2.84 -19.65
N ARG A 145 -5.64 -2.87 -18.74
CA ARG A 145 -7.00 -2.36 -18.95
C ARG A 145 -7.00 -0.89 -19.35
N VAL A 146 -6.20 -0.05 -18.68
CA VAL A 146 -6.08 1.37 -19.03
C VAL A 146 -5.50 1.54 -20.43
N VAL A 147 -4.44 0.82 -20.77
CA VAL A 147 -3.84 0.85 -22.12
C VAL A 147 -4.83 0.43 -23.20
N ASP A 148 -5.52 -0.69 -23.01
CA ASP A 148 -6.44 -1.25 -24.01
C ASP A 148 -7.70 -0.38 -24.18
N ASN A 149 -8.08 0.40 -23.16
CA ASN A 149 -9.29 1.23 -23.15
C ASN A 149 -8.98 2.73 -23.10
N LEU A 150 -7.77 3.13 -23.49
CA LEU A 150 -7.26 4.48 -23.30
C LEU A 150 -8.16 5.55 -23.95
N ASN A 151 -8.79 5.23 -25.07
CA ASN A 151 -9.74 6.08 -25.80
C ASN A 151 -11.05 6.37 -25.03
N GLN A 152 -11.44 5.52 -24.08
CA GLN A 152 -12.68 5.69 -23.30
C GLN A 152 -12.51 6.72 -22.17
N PHE A 153 -11.27 7.02 -21.76
CA PHE A 153 -11.00 7.96 -20.68
C PHE A 153 -11.01 9.42 -21.17
N LYS A 154 -11.93 10.21 -20.61
CA LYS A 154 -12.05 11.67 -20.85
C LYS A 154 -11.03 12.50 -20.05
N ALA A 155 -10.50 11.95 -18.97
CA ALA A 155 -9.51 12.57 -18.09
C ALA A 155 -8.63 11.50 -17.43
N GLY A 156 -7.53 11.93 -16.81
CA GLY A 156 -6.75 11.07 -15.92
C GLY A 156 -7.59 10.58 -14.74
N ALA A 157 -7.21 9.44 -14.16
CA ALA A 157 -7.95 8.82 -13.08
C ALA A 157 -7.04 8.22 -12.01
N THR A 158 -7.65 7.98 -10.85
CA THR A 158 -7.11 7.13 -9.79
C THR A 158 -7.74 5.76 -9.93
N LEU A 159 -6.92 4.75 -10.16
CA LEU A 159 -7.34 3.35 -10.18
C LEU A 159 -7.39 2.83 -8.75
N LEU A 160 -8.15 1.76 -8.54
CA LEU A 160 -8.20 1.01 -7.29
C LEU A 160 -7.79 -0.42 -7.59
N VAL A 161 -6.94 -0.98 -6.75
CA VAL A 161 -6.71 -2.42 -6.66
C VAL A 161 -6.73 -2.77 -5.18
N ARG A 162 -7.75 -3.49 -4.76
CA ARG A 162 -7.93 -3.89 -3.36
C ARG A 162 -8.12 -5.38 -3.24
N GLU A 163 -7.39 -6.02 -2.33
CA GLU A 163 -7.56 -7.43 -1.99
C GLU A 163 -8.99 -7.70 -1.50
N ASN A 164 -9.53 -8.84 -1.92
CA ASN A 164 -10.79 -9.38 -1.46
C ASN A 164 -10.63 -10.86 -1.12
N THR A 165 -10.96 -11.21 0.12
CA THR A 165 -10.74 -12.53 0.69
C THR A 165 -12.05 -13.25 0.94
N LYS A 166 -12.12 -14.53 0.57
CA LYS A 166 -13.19 -15.46 0.94
C LYS A 166 -12.59 -16.65 1.66
N ARG A 167 -13.28 -17.19 2.67
CA ARG A 167 -12.94 -18.46 3.31
C ARG A 167 -14.08 -19.45 3.03
N ILE A 168 -13.77 -20.54 2.34
CA ILE A 168 -14.72 -21.59 1.93
C ILE A 168 -14.50 -22.78 2.87
N PRO A 169 -15.48 -23.13 3.74
CA PRO A 169 -15.35 -24.30 4.61
C PRO A 169 -15.19 -25.58 3.80
N LYS A 170 -14.28 -26.48 4.18
CA LYS A 170 -14.03 -27.73 3.42
C LYS A 170 -15.27 -28.63 3.33
N ASN A 171 -16.15 -28.58 4.33
CA ASN A 171 -17.40 -29.35 4.35
C ASN A 171 -18.46 -28.86 3.33
N LYS A 172 -18.19 -27.77 2.59
CA LYS A 172 -19.11 -27.15 1.62
C LYS A 172 -18.61 -27.19 0.18
N GLU A 173 -17.55 -27.96 -0.13
CA GLU A 173 -17.06 -28.09 -1.51
C GLU A 173 -18.12 -28.65 -2.48
N GLU A 174 -19.13 -29.38 -1.98
CA GLU A 174 -20.11 -30.07 -2.84
C GLU A 174 -21.20 -29.17 -3.45
N GLU A 175 -21.44 -27.94 -2.97
CA GLU A 175 -22.59 -27.12 -3.43
C GLU A 175 -22.26 -25.98 -4.42
N ASP A 176 -20.99 -25.58 -4.60
CA ASP A 176 -20.66 -24.35 -5.37
C ASP A 176 -19.65 -24.57 -6.51
N THR A 177 -19.69 -25.73 -7.17
CA THR A 177 -18.96 -26.00 -8.43
C THR A 177 -19.73 -25.56 -9.68
N SER A 178 -20.80 -24.76 -9.55
CA SER A 178 -21.54 -24.17 -10.66
C SER A 178 -21.07 -22.74 -10.96
N GLY A 179 -19.77 -22.61 -11.23
CA GLY A 179 -19.16 -21.35 -11.60
C GLY A 179 -17.73 -21.55 -12.07
N ASN A 180 -17.56 -22.31 -13.15
CA ASN A 180 -16.28 -22.49 -13.84
C ASN A 180 -15.88 -21.17 -14.53
N ASP A 181 -15.58 -20.13 -13.74
CA ASP A 181 -14.99 -18.89 -14.20
C ASP A 181 -13.47 -19.02 -14.07
N THR A 182 -12.87 -19.80 -14.96
CA THR A 182 -11.42 -19.97 -15.14
C THR A 182 -10.71 -18.66 -15.56
N THR A 183 -11.41 -17.51 -15.56
CA THR A 183 -10.87 -16.23 -16.02
C THR A 183 -10.55 -15.23 -14.90
N ARG A 184 -10.79 -15.54 -13.63
CA ARG A 184 -10.45 -14.65 -12.51
C ARG A 184 -9.13 -15.04 -11.87
N ASP A 185 -8.21 -14.08 -11.79
CA ASP A 185 -6.99 -14.24 -11.00
C ASP A 185 -7.39 -14.47 -9.54
N VAL A 186 -7.15 -15.68 -9.04
CA VAL A 186 -7.41 -16.07 -7.66
C VAL A 186 -6.21 -16.82 -7.14
N ILE A 187 -5.76 -16.49 -5.92
CA ILE A 187 -4.75 -17.23 -5.18
C ILE A 187 -5.47 -18.03 -4.09
N ARG A 188 -5.25 -19.34 -4.05
CA ARG A 188 -5.83 -20.25 -3.06
C ARG A 188 -4.79 -20.70 -2.05
N THR A 189 -5.15 -20.67 -0.77
CA THR A 189 -4.34 -21.20 0.32
C THR A 189 -5.20 -22.13 1.17
N GLU A 190 -4.74 -23.36 1.39
CA GLU A 190 -5.46 -24.32 2.22
C GLU A 190 -5.13 -24.16 3.70
N TYR A 191 -6.18 -24.15 4.53
CA TYR A 191 -6.11 -24.21 5.99
C TYR A 191 -6.79 -25.49 6.48
N PRO A 192 -6.63 -25.89 7.75
CA PRO A 192 -7.26 -27.11 8.27
C PRO A 192 -8.78 -27.16 8.01
N ASP A 193 -9.51 -26.07 8.30
CA ASP A 193 -10.98 -26.05 8.28
C ASP A 193 -11.59 -25.39 7.03
N TYR A 194 -10.80 -24.62 6.28
CA TYR A 194 -11.28 -23.85 5.12
C TYR A 194 -10.20 -23.68 4.05
N ILE A 195 -10.62 -23.29 2.85
CA ILE A 195 -9.77 -22.78 1.78
C ILE A 195 -9.93 -21.27 1.74
N GLU A 196 -8.83 -20.54 1.82
CA GLU A 196 -8.83 -19.09 1.61
C GLU A 196 -8.60 -18.77 0.15
N GLU A 197 -9.52 -18.02 -0.46
CA GLU A 197 -9.38 -17.47 -1.80
C GLU A 197 -9.14 -15.97 -1.73
N LYS A 198 -8.03 -15.53 -2.33
CA LYS A 198 -7.69 -14.12 -2.50
C LYS A 198 -7.87 -13.70 -3.94
N SER A 199 -8.65 -12.65 -4.13
CA SER A 199 -8.92 -11.97 -5.40
C SER A 199 -8.65 -10.46 -5.26
N TYR A 200 -8.85 -9.67 -6.30
CA TYR A 200 -8.82 -8.21 -6.19
C TYR A 200 -10.08 -7.54 -6.78
N ILE A 201 -10.41 -6.37 -6.26
CA ILE A 201 -11.52 -5.51 -6.69
C ILE A 201 -10.96 -4.20 -7.20
N THR A 202 -11.50 -3.74 -8.33
CA THR A 202 -11.12 -2.48 -8.98
C THR A 202 -12.26 -1.47 -9.04
N ASP A 203 -13.51 -1.91 -8.80
CA ASP A 203 -14.64 -1.02 -8.62
C ASP A 203 -14.57 -0.30 -7.26
N GLN A 204 -14.48 1.02 -7.31
CA GLN A 204 -14.48 1.90 -6.14
C GLN A 204 -15.70 1.71 -5.24
N LYS A 205 -16.85 1.30 -5.80
CA LYS A 205 -18.10 1.08 -5.09
C LYS A 205 -18.37 -0.40 -4.76
N GLY A 206 -17.50 -1.31 -5.22
CA GLY A 206 -17.60 -2.73 -4.91
C GLY A 206 -17.42 -3.00 -3.42
N ILE A 207 -17.82 -4.18 -2.96
CA ILE A 207 -17.64 -4.60 -1.55
C ILE A 207 -16.43 -5.52 -1.45
N SER A 208 -15.39 -5.06 -0.75
CA SER A 208 -14.25 -5.88 -0.38
C SER A 208 -14.48 -6.56 0.96
N SER A 209 -14.06 -7.81 1.07
CA SER A 209 -14.10 -8.62 2.28
C SER A 209 -12.69 -8.92 2.77
N GLU A 210 -12.49 -8.86 4.08
CA GLU A 210 -11.19 -9.08 4.71
C GLU A 210 -11.39 -9.76 6.07
N TYR A 211 -10.53 -10.73 6.41
CA TYR A 211 -10.61 -11.47 7.67
C TYR A 211 -9.48 -11.03 8.59
N ILE A 212 -9.82 -10.65 9.82
CA ILE A 212 -8.86 -10.41 10.90
C ILE A 212 -9.17 -11.42 12.00
N ASP A 213 -8.26 -12.36 12.20
CA ASP A 213 -8.50 -13.56 13.01
C ASP A 213 -9.78 -14.27 12.50
N ASP A 214 -10.82 -14.37 13.34
CA ASP A 214 -12.12 -14.98 13.00
C ASP A 214 -13.19 -13.95 12.58
N TYR A 215 -12.86 -12.67 12.57
CA TYR A 215 -13.80 -11.60 12.24
C TYR A 215 -13.76 -11.26 10.75
N LEU A 216 -14.95 -11.27 10.12
CA LEU A 216 -15.14 -10.83 8.74
C LEU A 216 -15.52 -9.34 8.69
N PHE A 217 -14.72 -8.56 7.99
CA PHE A 217 -14.99 -7.17 7.68
C PHE A 217 -15.44 -7.03 6.22
N ARG A 218 -16.55 -6.32 5.99
CA ARG A 218 -17.04 -5.98 4.65
C ARG A 218 -17.14 -4.47 4.52
N ASN A 219 -16.43 -3.89 3.56
CA ASN A 219 -16.36 -2.45 3.36
C ASN A 219 -16.47 -2.12 1.87
N VAL A 220 -16.91 -0.89 1.58
CA VAL A 220 -16.81 -0.35 0.22
C VAL A 220 -15.33 -0.25 -0.15
N ALA A 221 -14.93 -0.78 -1.31
CA ALA A 221 -13.53 -1.00 -1.64
C ALA A 221 -12.73 0.31 -1.71
N GLY A 222 -13.36 1.39 -2.17
CA GLY A 222 -12.77 2.73 -2.21
C GLY A 222 -12.62 3.41 -0.84
N THR A 223 -13.30 2.95 0.20
CA THR A 223 -13.25 3.60 1.52
C THR A 223 -12.02 3.18 2.33
N PHE A 224 -11.86 3.82 3.48
CA PHE A 224 -10.79 3.50 4.41
C PHE A 224 -11.01 2.12 5.03
N PHE A 225 -9.96 1.32 5.03
CA PHE A 225 -9.70 0.21 5.92
C PHE A 225 -8.18 -0.01 5.89
N GLN A 226 -7.60 -0.58 6.93
CA GLN A 226 -6.15 -0.67 7.10
C GLN A 226 -5.51 -1.38 5.90
N ASN A 227 -4.45 -0.78 5.36
CA ASN A 227 -3.76 -1.34 4.18
C ASN A 227 -2.79 -2.47 4.54
N ASN A 228 -2.49 -2.66 5.83
CA ASN A 228 -1.70 -3.77 6.33
C ASN A 228 -2.56 -4.48 7.36
N ASN A 229 -3.07 -5.65 7.03
CA ASN A 229 -3.90 -6.43 7.95
C ASN A 229 -3.09 -7.26 8.94
N SER A 230 -1.85 -7.63 8.59
CA SER A 230 -0.99 -8.43 9.46
C SER A 230 -0.70 -7.73 10.80
N ILE A 231 -0.75 -6.39 10.84
CA ILE A 231 -0.58 -5.64 12.09
C ILE A 231 -1.83 -5.59 12.97
N LEU A 232 -3.00 -5.94 12.46
CA LEU A 232 -4.26 -5.70 13.18
C LEU A 232 -4.41 -6.59 14.39
N SER A 233 -4.14 -7.90 14.27
CA SER A 233 -4.22 -8.84 15.38
C SER A 233 -3.31 -8.43 16.56
N PRO A 234 -1.99 -8.18 16.39
CA PRO A 234 -1.14 -7.74 17.51
C PRO A 234 -1.53 -6.35 18.02
N PHE A 235 -2.00 -5.45 17.16
CA PHE A 235 -2.44 -4.11 17.57
C PHE A 235 -3.70 -4.15 18.44
N THR A 236 -4.75 -4.87 18.02
CA THR A 236 -6.01 -4.96 18.76
C THR A 236 -5.82 -5.68 20.09
N GLN A 237 -5.03 -6.75 20.11
CA GLN A 237 -4.64 -7.44 21.35
C GLN A 237 -3.94 -6.47 22.32
N TYR A 238 -2.95 -5.71 21.85
CA TYR A 238 -2.28 -4.72 22.69
C TYR A 238 -3.27 -3.68 23.23
N SER A 239 -4.15 -3.14 22.39
CA SER A 239 -5.16 -2.16 22.81
C SER A 239 -6.10 -2.71 23.88
N GLN A 240 -6.55 -3.96 23.76
CA GLN A 240 -7.39 -4.61 24.77
C GLN A 240 -6.72 -4.67 26.14
N THR A 241 -5.39 -4.88 26.21
CA THR A 241 -4.63 -4.85 27.49
C THR A 241 -4.53 -3.47 28.14
N LYS A 242 -5.04 -2.41 27.50
CA LYS A 242 -4.94 -1.03 27.97
C LYS A 242 -6.30 -0.38 28.23
N ILE A 243 -7.39 -1.05 27.87
CA ILE A 243 -8.74 -0.60 28.21
C ILE A 243 -8.94 -0.90 29.71
N PRO A 244 -9.18 0.11 30.56
CA PRO A 244 -9.55 -0.12 31.95
C PRO A 244 -10.86 -0.92 32.02
N PRO A 245 -11.06 -1.74 33.07
CA PRO A 245 -12.33 -2.44 33.28
C PRO A 245 -13.52 -1.50 33.41
#